data_AF-A0A2P4Q6J5-F1
#
_entry.id   AF-A0A2P4Q6J5-F1
#
_cell.length_a   1.000
_cell.length_b   1.000
_cell.length_c   1.000
_cell.angle_alpha   90.00
_cell.angle_beta   90.00
_cell.angle_gamma   90.00
#
_symmetry.space_group_name_H-M   'P 1'
#
loop_
_entity.id
_entity.type
_entity.pdbx_description
1 polymer ?
#
loop_
_entity_poly.entity_id
_entity_poly.type
_entity_poly.pdbx_seq_one_letter_code
_entity_poly.pdbx_strand_id
1 'polypeptide(L)'
;MPPANQLEVWISTESKNPGPDSYGHKYILKDGYLNVTIPISKGNYDGVYVGVYAPKLSDNYLNDYYFEIGASSKGFVHQTPIENGLFFDDTDNNNALLRTFSTSIEQPLYYTYFVESTRVNGISMSSCAYKENGWSTNVTYTRSEKYGKYQTSIFLNNLKNGTKYSALVTEESTDGIKTFTPVNFQTQSQSNCVIIKNLEFCDGVFYSVPKTVSKNTEAELAIGYDNLAKSYFNNFTLTIDQYPCNDTESKYSLIRNCNDCKEAYKNWICAITIPRCASEDSNNGKLRDRPRIKISDQSMNINQPYMELAPCVDLCYNLTRSCPASFGFRCPDSKIISTYGDAGSCNSLGMDVSFKSNAAIRIRSSSQWIILIIIFEFIILIMGI
;
A
#
# COMPACT_ATOMS: atom_id res chain seq x y z
N MET A 1 4.45 -26.21 2.96
CA MET A 1 5.23 -26.78 1.85
C MET A 1 6.66 -26.24 1.97
N PRO A 2 7.71 -27.09 1.87
CA PRO A 2 9.09 -26.62 1.94
C PRO A 2 9.40 -25.63 0.79
N PRO A 3 10.43 -24.77 0.92
CA PRO A 3 10.86 -23.90 -0.17
C PRO A 3 11.19 -24.71 -1.42
N ALA A 4 10.91 -24.14 -2.60
CA ALA A 4 11.28 -24.72 -3.86
C ALA A 4 12.81 -24.87 -3.95
N ASN A 5 13.24 -26.01 -4.50
CA ASN A 5 14.65 -26.24 -4.73
C ASN A 5 15.11 -25.35 -5.88
N GLN A 6 16.10 -24.50 -5.62
CA GLN A 6 16.60 -23.56 -6.62
C GLN A 6 17.58 -24.25 -7.57
N LEU A 7 17.55 -23.81 -8.83
CA LEU A 7 18.53 -24.19 -9.84
C LEU A 7 19.93 -23.70 -9.47
N GLU A 8 20.96 -24.31 -10.04
CA GLU A 8 22.33 -23.82 -9.94
C GLU A 8 22.75 -23.20 -11.27
N VAL A 9 23.34 -22.02 -11.22
CA VAL A 9 23.84 -21.32 -12.42
C VAL A 9 25.35 -21.24 -12.38
N TRP A 10 25.99 -21.65 -13.46
CA TRP A 10 27.44 -21.64 -13.63
C TRP A 10 27.80 -20.83 -14.87
N ILE A 11 28.74 -19.89 -14.73
CA ILE A 11 29.14 -19.01 -15.84
C ILE A 11 30.65 -19.09 -16.05
N SER A 12 31.08 -19.12 -17.32
CA SER A 12 32.49 -19.08 -17.72
C SER A 12 32.69 -18.34 -19.04
N THR A 13 33.85 -17.69 -19.18
CA THR A 13 34.33 -17.13 -20.45
C THR A 13 35.38 -18.01 -21.14
N GLU A 14 35.78 -19.11 -20.49
CA GLU A 14 36.87 -20.00 -20.93
C GLU A 14 36.35 -21.40 -21.30
N SER A 15 35.44 -21.94 -20.49
CA SER A 15 34.86 -23.27 -20.68
C SER A 15 33.52 -23.18 -21.38
N LYS A 16 33.35 -23.94 -22.48
CA LYS A 16 32.09 -24.01 -23.23
C LYS A 16 30.95 -24.70 -22.47
N ASN A 17 31.28 -25.51 -21.46
CA ASN A 17 30.34 -26.31 -20.67
C ASN A 17 30.60 -26.09 -19.16
N PRO A 18 30.35 -24.90 -18.59
CA PRO A 18 30.52 -24.67 -17.16
C PRO A 18 29.48 -25.47 -16.36
N GLY A 19 29.86 -25.90 -15.16
CA GLY A 19 29.03 -26.78 -14.34
C GLY A 19 29.76 -27.33 -13.11
N PRO A 20 29.08 -28.17 -12.31
CA PRO A 20 29.64 -28.71 -11.07
C PRO A 20 30.84 -29.64 -11.28
N ASP A 21 30.87 -30.35 -12.42
CA ASP A 21 31.94 -31.29 -12.77
C ASP A 21 32.96 -30.68 -13.77
N SER A 22 32.90 -29.36 -13.99
CA SER A 22 33.74 -28.67 -14.98
C SER A 22 34.15 -27.27 -14.50
N TYR A 23 35.03 -26.60 -15.26
CA TYR A 23 35.46 -25.25 -14.90
C TYR A 23 34.35 -24.21 -15.13
N GLY A 24 34.03 -23.42 -14.11
CA GLY A 24 33.09 -22.31 -14.13
C GLY A 24 32.88 -21.72 -12.73
N HIS A 25 32.38 -20.49 -12.65
CA HIS A 25 32.00 -19.89 -11.37
C HIS A 25 30.52 -20.18 -11.08
N LYS A 26 30.25 -20.71 -9.89
CA LYS A 26 28.87 -20.92 -9.38
C LYS A 26 28.29 -19.60 -8.89
N TYR A 27 27.08 -19.30 -9.34
CA TYR A 27 26.26 -18.18 -8.88
C TYR A 27 25.05 -18.71 -8.12
N ILE A 28 24.75 -18.05 -7.00
CA ILE A 28 23.64 -18.39 -6.12
C ILE A 28 22.47 -17.49 -6.48
N LEU A 29 21.30 -18.07 -6.74
CA LEU A 29 20.08 -17.30 -6.94
C LEU A 29 19.57 -16.80 -5.58
N LYS A 30 18.96 -15.63 -5.59
CA LYS A 30 18.20 -15.11 -4.45
C LYS A 30 16.72 -15.26 -4.77
N ASP A 31 16.03 -16.12 -4.03
CA ASP A 31 14.62 -16.44 -4.24
C ASP A 31 14.25 -16.68 -5.72
N GLY A 32 15.05 -17.49 -6.41
CA GLY A 32 14.83 -17.84 -7.82
C GLY A 32 15.26 -16.79 -8.84
N TYR A 33 15.97 -15.73 -8.43
CA TYR A 33 16.43 -14.64 -9.29
C TYR A 33 17.94 -14.43 -9.24
N LEU A 34 18.54 -14.08 -10.39
CA LEU A 34 19.97 -13.78 -10.52
C LEU A 34 20.20 -12.70 -11.58
N ASN A 35 21.00 -11.69 -11.23
CA ASN A 35 21.56 -10.73 -12.17
C ASN A 35 23.08 -10.68 -12.04
N VAL A 36 23.77 -10.77 -13.17
CA VAL A 36 25.24 -10.76 -13.23
C VAL A 36 25.71 -9.93 -14.41
N THR A 37 26.70 -9.07 -14.17
CA THR A 37 27.43 -8.37 -15.23
C THR A 37 28.78 -9.05 -15.41
N ILE A 38 29.02 -9.56 -16.62
CA ILE A 38 30.30 -10.20 -16.98
C ILE A 38 31.16 -9.20 -17.74
N PRO A 39 32.28 -8.73 -17.18
CA PRO A 39 33.19 -7.85 -17.90
C PRO A 39 33.93 -8.65 -18.98
N ILE A 40 33.73 -8.30 -20.25
CA ILE A 40 34.42 -8.93 -21.38
C ILE A 40 35.44 -7.93 -21.94
N SER A 41 36.73 -8.22 -21.78
CA SER A 41 37.79 -7.48 -22.46
C SER A 41 37.90 -7.97 -23.91
N LYS A 42 37.85 -7.05 -24.88
CA LYS A 42 38.09 -7.36 -26.30
C LYS A 42 39.45 -8.05 -26.45
N GLY A 43 39.45 -9.32 -26.89
CA GLY A 43 40.66 -10.01 -27.36
C GLY A 43 40.96 -11.39 -26.77
N ASN A 44 40.35 -11.79 -25.63
CA ASN A 44 40.76 -13.01 -24.91
C ASN A 44 39.71 -14.12 -24.79
N TYR A 45 38.46 -13.90 -25.21
CA TYR A 45 37.38 -14.87 -24.99
C TYR A 45 36.50 -15.01 -26.23
N ASP A 46 36.15 -16.25 -26.57
CA ASP A 46 35.27 -16.59 -27.70
C ASP A 46 33.78 -16.33 -27.40
N GLY A 47 33.42 -16.12 -26.13
CA GLY A 47 32.04 -15.84 -25.70
C GLY A 47 31.83 -15.98 -24.20
N VAL A 48 30.57 -15.90 -23.77
CA VAL A 48 30.12 -16.22 -22.41
C VAL A 48 29.27 -17.47 -22.48
N TYR A 49 29.60 -18.46 -21.66
CA TYR A 49 28.89 -19.73 -21.57
C TYR A 49 28.16 -19.82 -20.23
N VAL A 50 26.91 -20.29 -20.27
CA VAL A 50 26.03 -20.40 -19.11
C VAL A 50 25.52 -21.83 -19.02
N GLY A 51 25.76 -22.47 -17.87
CA GLY A 51 25.23 -23.79 -17.52
C GLY A 51 24.18 -23.65 -16.42
N VAL A 52 23.02 -24.29 -16.62
CA VAL A 52 21.93 -24.33 -15.63
C VAL A 52 21.70 -25.78 -15.23
N TYR A 53 21.76 -26.07 -13.93
CA TYR A 53 21.64 -27.42 -13.40
C TYR A 53 20.54 -27.50 -12.36
N ALA A 54 19.72 -28.54 -12.44
CA ALA A 54 18.78 -28.86 -11.39
C ALA A 54 19.51 -29.50 -10.20
N PRO A 55 19.13 -29.16 -8.95
CA PRO A 55 19.71 -29.81 -7.78
C PRO A 55 19.33 -31.29 -7.76
N LYS A 56 20.28 -32.16 -7.37
CA LYS A 56 20.01 -33.59 -7.20
C LYS A 56 19.20 -33.81 -5.91
N LEU A 57 17.90 -34.09 -6.04
CA LEU A 57 17.00 -34.30 -4.91
C LEU A 57 16.89 -35.77 -4.49
N SER A 58 16.58 -36.65 -5.44
CA SER A 58 16.63 -38.12 -5.27
C SER A 58 16.77 -38.77 -6.64
N ASP A 59 17.23 -40.03 -6.68
CA ASP A 59 17.45 -40.76 -7.94
C ASP A 59 16.15 -40.98 -8.75
N ASN A 60 14.98 -40.85 -8.12
CA ASN A 60 13.65 -41.00 -8.74
C ASN A 60 12.88 -39.68 -8.89
N TYR A 61 13.50 -38.53 -8.65
CA TYR A 61 12.83 -37.24 -8.78
C TYR A 61 12.74 -36.82 -10.26
N LEU A 62 11.58 -37.05 -10.86
CA LEU A 62 11.25 -36.60 -12.22
C LEU A 62 10.24 -35.46 -12.13
N ASN A 63 10.71 -34.23 -12.31
CA ASN A 63 9.86 -33.06 -12.49
C ASN A 63 10.55 -32.09 -13.45
N ASP A 64 9.73 -31.31 -14.14
CA ASP A 64 10.20 -30.28 -15.06
C ASP A 64 10.66 -29.04 -14.29
N TYR A 65 11.73 -28.42 -14.79
CA TYR A 65 12.22 -27.13 -14.31
C TYR A 65 12.07 -26.09 -15.42
N TYR A 66 11.49 -24.95 -15.07
CA TYR A 66 11.31 -23.83 -15.98
C TYR A 66 12.24 -22.70 -15.57
N PHE A 67 12.94 -22.11 -16.53
CA PHE A 67 13.83 -20.98 -16.31
C PHE A 67 13.84 -20.07 -17.53
N GLU A 68 14.12 -18.79 -17.30
CA GLU A 68 14.29 -17.79 -18.35
C GLU A 68 15.70 -17.18 -18.22
N ILE A 69 16.37 -16.95 -19.34
CA ILE A 69 17.68 -16.29 -19.39
C ILE A 69 17.58 -15.09 -20.31
N GLY A 70 17.91 -13.92 -19.79
CA GLY A 70 18.05 -12.68 -20.55
C GLY A 70 19.52 -12.25 -20.60
N ALA A 71 20.04 -12.00 -21.81
CA ALA A 71 21.40 -11.51 -22.02
C ALA A 71 21.38 -10.26 -22.91
N SER A 72 22.13 -9.22 -22.51
CA SER A 72 22.19 -7.95 -23.25
C SER A 72 23.48 -7.21 -22.93
N SER A 73 23.99 -6.47 -23.92
CA SER A 73 25.15 -5.57 -23.79
C SER A 73 24.78 -4.16 -23.34
N LYS A 74 23.47 -3.83 -23.28
CA LYS A 74 22.98 -2.49 -22.93
C LYS A 74 22.53 -2.38 -21.47
N GLY A 75 22.17 -3.49 -20.84
CA GLY A 75 21.62 -3.52 -19.48
C GLY A 75 20.90 -4.84 -19.18
N PHE A 76 20.33 -4.97 -17.99
CA PHE A 76 19.59 -6.19 -17.61
C PHE A 76 18.25 -6.28 -18.35
N VAL A 77 18.01 -7.44 -18.97
CA VAL A 77 16.72 -7.77 -19.62
C VAL A 77 15.63 -8.01 -18.57
N HIS A 78 15.96 -8.77 -17.52
CA HIS A 78 15.10 -8.93 -16.34
C HIS A 78 15.63 -8.01 -15.24
N GLN A 79 14.97 -6.86 -15.07
CA GLN A 79 15.39 -5.89 -14.07
C GLN A 79 14.96 -6.34 -12.68
N THR A 80 15.81 -6.03 -11.70
CA THR A 80 15.57 -6.36 -10.30
C THR A 80 14.25 -5.74 -9.85
N PRO A 81 13.54 -6.37 -8.90
CA PRO A 81 12.39 -5.74 -8.27
C PRO A 81 12.71 -4.32 -7.84
N ILE A 82 11.97 -3.33 -8.34
CA ILE A 82 12.03 -1.96 -7.82
C ILE A 82 11.57 -2.02 -6.35
N GLU A 83 12.28 -1.33 -5.45
CA GLU A 83 11.88 -1.18 -4.04
C GLU A 83 10.41 -0.73 -3.95
N ASN A 84 9.67 -1.22 -2.94
CA ASN A 84 8.23 -1.04 -2.66
C ASN A 84 7.47 -0.07 -3.60
N GLY A 85 7.29 -0.49 -4.86
CA GLY A 85 6.45 0.18 -5.84
C GLY A 85 5.01 -0.34 -5.84
N LEU A 86 4.73 -1.35 -5.03
CA LEU A 86 3.42 -1.96 -4.92
C LEU A 86 3.04 -2.04 -3.44
N PHE A 87 1.81 -1.65 -3.14
CA PHE A 87 1.27 -1.63 -1.79
C PHE A 87 0.00 -2.48 -1.74
N PHE A 88 -0.14 -3.26 -0.69
CA PHE A 88 -1.40 -3.90 -0.34
C PHE A 88 -2.32 -2.87 0.30
N ASP A 89 -3.54 -2.73 -0.23
CA ASP A 89 -4.55 -1.85 0.35
C ASP A 89 -5.53 -2.63 1.21
N ASP A 90 -6.25 -3.58 0.63
CA ASP A 90 -7.33 -4.29 1.32
C ASP A 90 -7.72 -5.60 0.66
N THR A 91 -8.41 -6.47 1.40
CA THR A 91 -9.05 -7.69 0.90
C THR A 91 -10.48 -7.82 1.40
N ASP A 92 -11.32 -8.53 0.66
CA ASP A 92 -12.49 -9.20 1.21
C ASP A 92 -12.28 -10.72 1.17
N ASN A 93 -13.35 -11.51 1.16
CA ASN A 93 -13.24 -12.97 1.18
C ASN A 93 -12.88 -13.61 -0.17
N ASN A 94 -12.95 -12.87 -1.28
CA ASN A 94 -12.64 -13.41 -2.61
C ASN A 94 -11.99 -12.39 -3.57
N ASN A 95 -11.66 -11.21 -3.10
CA ASN A 95 -11.04 -10.13 -3.87
C ASN A 95 -9.90 -9.49 -3.06
N ALA A 96 -9.00 -8.84 -3.79
CA ALA A 96 -7.92 -8.06 -3.21
C ALA A 96 -7.71 -6.76 -4.00
N LEU A 97 -7.27 -5.74 -3.28
CA LEU A 97 -6.92 -4.44 -3.82
C LEU A 97 -5.45 -4.16 -3.53
N LEU A 98 -4.72 -3.88 -4.60
CA LEU A 98 -3.34 -3.41 -4.56
C LEU A 98 -3.26 -2.03 -5.21
N ARG A 99 -2.19 -1.32 -4.90
CA ARG A 99 -1.95 0.01 -5.45
C ARG A 99 -0.50 0.21 -5.79
N THR A 100 -0.23 0.83 -6.93
CA THR A 100 1.12 1.25 -7.28
C THR A 100 1.52 2.49 -6.48
N PHE A 101 2.82 2.77 -6.38
CA PHE A 101 3.34 4.06 -5.93
C PHE A 101 2.81 5.23 -6.77
N SER A 102 2.81 6.44 -6.22
CA SER A 102 2.39 7.63 -6.96
C SER A 102 3.54 8.25 -7.76
N THR A 103 3.31 8.63 -9.01
CA THR A 103 4.31 9.24 -9.91
C THR A 103 3.87 10.60 -10.41
N SER A 104 4.81 11.50 -10.72
CA SER A 104 4.47 12.79 -11.37
C SER A 104 4.25 12.67 -12.89
N ILE A 105 4.51 11.48 -13.46
CA ILE A 105 4.32 11.17 -14.87
C ILE A 105 3.31 10.02 -14.99
N GLU A 106 2.63 9.95 -16.13
CA GLU A 106 1.68 8.87 -16.39
C GLU A 106 2.38 7.51 -16.28
N GLN A 107 1.73 6.58 -15.58
CA GLN A 107 2.30 5.25 -15.35
C GLN A 107 2.18 4.38 -16.60
N PRO A 108 3.18 3.50 -16.87
CA PRO A 108 3.12 2.57 -17.98
C PRO A 108 1.99 1.54 -17.80
N LEU A 109 1.80 0.69 -18.81
CA LEU A 109 0.92 -0.47 -18.67
C LEU A 109 1.60 -1.51 -17.78
N TYR A 110 0.85 -1.98 -16.78
CA TYR A 110 1.29 -2.99 -15.84
C TYR A 110 0.61 -4.32 -16.11
N TYR A 111 1.31 -5.41 -15.85
CA TYR A 111 0.75 -6.76 -15.80
C TYR A 111 0.90 -7.31 -14.39
N THR A 112 -0.17 -7.92 -13.88
CA THR A 112 -0.21 -8.46 -12.53
C THR A 112 -0.42 -9.96 -12.60
N TYR A 113 0.43 -10.67 -11.89
CA TYR A 113 0.35 -12.11 -11.69
C TYR A 113 0.19 -12.36 -10.20
N PHE A 114 -0.80 -13.15 -9.82
CA PHE A 114 -1.00 -13.51 -8.42
C PHE A 114 -1.13 -15.02 -8.28
N VAL A 115 -0.66 -15.55 -7.14
CA VAL A 115 -0.60 -16.98 -6.90
C VAL A 115 -0.68 -17.26 -5.40
N GLU A 116 -1.18 -18.43 -5.02
CA GLU A 116 -1.10 -18.87 -3.62
C GLU A 116 0.37 -18.87 -3.16
N SER A 117 0.68 -18.21 -2.02
CA SER A 117 2.06 -17.92 -1.62
C SER A 117 2.93 -19.17 -1.50
N THR A 118 2.32 -20.32 -1.18
CA THR A 118 3.03 -21.60 -1.06
C THR A 118 3.62 -22.10 -2.39
N ARG A 119 3.08 -21.69 -3.54
CA ARG A 119 3.55 -22.12 -4.86
C ARG A 119 4.80 -21.39 -5.34
N VAL A 120 5.12 -20.25 -4.72
CA VAL A 120 6.32 -19.45 -5.02
C VAL A 120 7.28 -19.37 -3.82
N ASN A 121 7.09 -20.23 -2.83
CA ASN A 121 7.94 -20.27 -1.65
C ASN A 121 9.39 -20.60 -2.06
N GLY A 122 10.35 -19.74 -1.72
CA GLY A 122 11.76 -19.88 -2.10
C GLY A 122 12.10 -19.50 -3.55
N ILE A 123 11.12 -19.08 -4.36
CA ILE A 123 11.30 -18.58 -5.74
C ILE A 123 10.49 -17.29 -5.99
N SER A 124 10.24 -16.52 -4.93
CA SER A 124 9.33 -15.36 -4.97
C SER A 124 9.86 -14.17 -5.76
N MET A 125 11.15 -14.13 -6.12
CA MET A 125 11.71 -13.08 -6.98
C MET A 125 11.75 -13.47 -8.46
N SER A 126 11.36 -14.70 -8.81
CA SER A 126 11.33 -15.19 -10.19
C SER A 126 10.05 -14.73 -10.90
N SER A 127 10.16 -13.94 -11.97
CA SER A 127 8.99 -13.55 -12.77
C SER A 127 8.32 -14.74 -13.45
N CYS A 128 9.11 -15.69 -13.98
CA CYS A 128 8.56 -16.87 -14.64
C CYS A 128 7.81 -17.78 -13.65
N ALA A 129 8.21 -17.82 -12.37
CA ALA A 129 7.48 -18.56 -11.36
C ALA A 129 6.03 -18.08 -11.23
N TYR A 130 5.78 -16.77 -11.28
CA TYR A 130 4.42 -16.22 -11.26
C TYR A 130 3.69 -16.39 -12.59
N LYS A 131 4.37 -16.32 -13.73
CA LYS A 131 3.76 -16.53 -15.04
C LYS A 131 3.25 -17.97 -15.21
N GLU A 132 4.04 -18.95 -14.78
CA GLU A 132 3.71 -20.38 -14.91
C GLU A 132 2.76 -20.90 -13.82
N ASN A 133 2.90 -20.41 -12.57
CA ASN A 133 2.09 -20.89 -11.46
C ASN A 133 0.88 -20.01 -11.13
N GLY A 134 0.92 -18.74 -11.53
CA GLY A 134 -0.07 -17.75 -11.15
C GLY A 134 -1.18 -17.57 -12.15
N TRP A 135 -2.10 -16.68 -11.78
CA TRP A 135 -3.18 -16.21 -12.62
C TRP A 135 -2.93 -14.75 -12.97
N SER A 136 -3.22 -14.40 -14.22
CA SER A 136 -3.30 -13.04 -14.72
C SER A 136 -4.69 -12.69 -15.23
N THR A 137 -5.60 -13.66 -15.24
CA THR A 137 -7.00 -13.45 -15.55
C THR A 137 -7.72 -12.84 -14.36
N ASN A 138 -8.73 -12.02 -14.65
CA ASN A 138 -9.52 -11.31 -13.66
C ASN A 138 -8.78 -10.24 -12.83
N VAL A 139 -7.87 -9.53 -13.48
CA VAL A 139 -7.27 -8.31 -12.96
C VAL A 139 -7.93 -7.12 -13.63
N THR A 140 -8.37 -6.14 -12.84
CA THR A 140 -8.89 -4.86 -13.34
C THR A 140 -7.99 -3.72 -12.88
N TYR A 141 -7.61 -2.86 -13.81
CA TYR A 141 -6.79 -1.69 -13.53
C TYR A 141 -7.64 -0.43 -13.56
N THR A 142 -7.47 0.43 -12.56
CA THR A 142 -8.09 1.75 -12.51
C THR A 142 -6.99 2.78 -12.29
N ARG A 143 -6.73 3.59 -13.32
CA ARG A 143 -5.78 4.71 -13.25
C ARG A 143 -6.49 5.94 -12.70
N SER A 144 -5.84 6.62 -11.77
CA SER A 144 -6.30 7.87 -11.19
C SER A 144 -5.19 8.92 -11.24
N GLU A 145 -5.57 10.17 -11.48
CA GLU A 145 -4.71 11.33 -11.36
C GLU A 145 -5.29 12.27 -10.31
N LYS A 146 -4.50 12.58 -9.28
CA LYS A 146 -4.91 13.50 -8.22
C LYS A 146 -3.76 14.47 -7.93
N TYR A 147 -4.01 15.77 -8.10
CA TYR A 147 -3.02 16.83 -7.88
C TYR A 147 -1.72 16.63 -8.69
N GLY A 148 -1.80 16.18 -9.95
CA GLY A 148 -0.63 15.91 -10.79
C GLY A 148 0.16 14.65 -10.38
N LYS A 149 -0.44 13.79 -9.56
CA LYS A 149 0.11 12.48 -9.19
C LYS A 149 -0.73 11.36 -9.79
N TYR A 150 -0.09 10.52 -10.59
CA TYR A 150 -0.67 9.33 -11.20
C TYR A 150 -0.48 8.12 -10.30
N GLN A 151 -1.52 7.30 -10.23
CA GLN A 151 -1.52 6.06 -9.47
C GLN A 151 -2.46 5.04 -10.12
N THR A 152 -2.14 3.76 -9.98
CA THR A 152 -2.95 2.67 -10.50
C THR A 152 -3.42 1.79 -9.35
N SER A 153 -4.74 1.65 -9.24
CA SER A 153 -5.37 0.64 -8.39
C SER A 153 -5.54 -0.64 -9.19
N ILE A 154 -5.19 -1.77 -8.58
CA ILE A 154 -5.20 -3.10 -9.18
C ILE A 154 -6.15 -3.96 -8.37
N PHE A 155 -7.29 -4.31 -8.97
CA PHE A 155 -8.33 -5.12 -8.36
C PHE A 155 -8.22 -6.56 -8.86
N LEU A 156 -8.00 -7.49 -7.92
CA LEU A 156 -7.94 -8.93 -8.16
C LEU A 156 -9.24 -9.56 -7.70
N ASN A 157 -9.85 -10.42 -8.50
CA ASN A 157 -11.07 -11.13 -8.13
C ASN A 157 -10.92 -12.65 -8.26
N ASN A 158 -11.97 -13.39 -7.87
CA ASN A 158 -12.02 -14.86 -7.95
C ASN A 158 -10.94 -15.55 -7.10
N LEU A 159 -10.58 -14.95 -5.96
CA LEU A 159 -9.68 -15.53 -4.98
C LEU A 159 -10.42 -16.50 -4.05
N LYS A 160 -9.68 -17.45 -3.49
CA LYS A 160 -10.20 -18.36 -2.46
C LYS A 160 -10.26 -17.65 -1.11
N ASN A 161 -11.28 -17.99 -0.33
CA ASN A 161 -11.48 -17.49 1.03
C ASN A 161 -10.35 -17.93 1.99
N GLY A 162 -9.92 -17.06 2.90
CA GLY A 162 -8.96 -17.34 3.96
C GLY A 162 -7.57 -17.75 3.48
N THR A 163 -7.23 -17.45 2.22
CA THR A 163 -6.05 -17.99 1.53
C THR A 163 -4.97 -16.92 1.38
N LYS A 164 -3.71 -17.32 1.60
CA LYS A 164 -2.53 -16.45 1.45
C LYS A 164 -2.07 -16.43 0.00
N TYR A 165 -1.91 -15.23 -0.54
CA TYR A 165 -1.48 -14.97 -1.90
C TYR A 165 -0.23 -14.11 -1.92
N SER A 166 0.53 -14.25 -3.01
CA SER A 166 1.59 -13.34 -3.40
C SER A 166 1.25 -12.77 -4.77
N ALA A 167 1.39 -11.46 -4.94
CA ALA A 167 1.20 -10.79 -6.22
C ALA A 167 2.50 -10.12 -6.67
N LEU A 168 2.84 -10.35 -7.93
CA LEU A 168 3.93 -9.71 -8.66
C LEU A 168 3.34 -8.81 -9.73
N VAL A 169 3.82 -7.57 -9.80
CA VAL A 169 3.48 -6.65 -10.88
C VAL A 169 4.72 -6.42 -11.75
N THR A 170 4.51 -6.41 -13.06
CA THR A 170 5.56 -6.23 -14.06
C THR A 170 5.25 -5.05 -14.98
N GLU A 171 6.30 -4.36 -15.42
CA GLU A 171 6.32 -3.45 -16.56
C GLU A 171 7.05 -4.18 -17.70
N GLU A 172 6.35 -4.47 -18.78
CA GLU A 172 6.89 -5.24 -19.90
C GLU A 172 7.06 -4.34 -21.12
N SER A 173 8.24 -4.39 -21.74
CA SER A 173 8.56 -3.67 -22.96
C SER A 173 9.40 -4.53 -23.90
N THR A 174 9.70 -3.99 -25.10
CA THR A 174 10.62 -4.65 -26.03
C THR A 174 12.05 -4.79 -25.50
N ASP A 175 12.43 -3.96 -24.52
CA ASP A 175 13.78 -3.92 -23.95
C ASP A 175 13.94 -4.84 -22.73
N GLY A 176 12.84 -5.43 -22.23
CA GLY A 176 12.86 -6.36 -21.12
C GLY A 176 11.65 -6.24 -20.19
N ILE A 177 11.79 -6.86 -19.03
CA ILE A 177 10.77 -6.92 -17.98
C ILE A 177 11.33 -6.27 -16.73
N LYS A 178 10.62 -5.27 -16.20
CA LYS A 178 10.86 -4.77 -14.85
C LYS A 178 9.82 -5.36 -13.92
N THR A 179 10.25 -5.71 -12.72
CA THR A 179 9.39 -6.28 -11.70
C THR A 179 9.31 -5.33 -10.52
N PHE A 180 8.22 -5.40 -9.75
CA PHE A 180 8.16 -4.80 -8.42
C PHE A 180 8.41 -5.87 -7.36
N THR A 181 8.78 -5.43 -6.15
CA THR A 181 8.86 -6.36 -5.01
C THR A 181 7.47 -7.01 -4.80
N PRO A 182 7.37 -8.35 -4.76
CA PRO A 182 6.09 -9.00 -4.61
C PRO A 182 5.42 -8.64 -3.28
N VAL A 183 4.10 -8.50 -3.32
CA VAL A 183 3.30 -8.17 -2.14
C VAL A 183 2.52 -9.40 -1.70
N ASN A 184 2.68 -9.76 -0.43
CA ASN A 184 1.93 -10.85 0.19
C ASN A 184 0.68 -10.30 0.87
N PHE A 185 -0.44 -10.99 0.71
CA PHE A 185 -1.71 -10.64 1.35
C PHE A 185 -2.55 -11.90 1.63
N GLN A 186 -3.62 -11.75 2.39
CA GLN A 186 -4.54 -12.83 2.72
C GLN A 186 -5.98 -12.35 2.55
N THR A 187 -6.81 -13.16 1.91
CA THR A 187 -8.25 -12.91 1.83
C THR A 187 -8.89 -13.13 3.20
N GLN A 188 -9.93 -12.36 3.52
CA GLN A 188 -10.64 -12.48 4.79
C GLN A 188 -11.33 -13.84 4.88
N SER A 189 -11.30 -14.48 6.05
CA SER A 189 -11.96 -15.77 6.31
C SER A 189 -13.50 -15.66 6.33
N GLN A 190 -14.01 -14.51 6.75
CA GLN A 190 -15.43 -14.21 6.86
C GLN A 190 -15.94 -13.48 5.62
N SER A 191 -17.18 -13.77 5.23
CA SER A 191 -17.83 -13.17 4.07
C SER A 191 -18.76 -12.00 4.42
N ASN A 192 -18.60 -11.39 5.59
CA ASN A 192 -19.38 -10.27 6.10
C ASN A 192 -18.90 -8.91 5.56
N CYS A 193 -17.73 -8.84 4.94
CA CYS A 193 -17.22 -7.63 4.28
C CYS A 193 -17.10 -7.82 2.76
N VAL A 194 -17.16 -6.72 2.01
CA VAL A 194 -17.00 -6.70 0.55
C VAL A 194 -16.33 -5.40 0.12
N ILE A 195 -15.39 -5.48 -0.84
CA ILE A 195 -14.77 -4.29 -1.42
C ILE A 195 -15.80 -3.53 -2.26
N ILE A 196 -15.97 -2.24 -1.97
CA ILE A 196 -16.73 -1.30 -2.81
C ILE A 196 -15.79 -0.29 -3.46
N LYS A 197 -16.19 0.23 -4.62
CA LYS A 197 -15.40 1.15 -5.45
C LYS A 197 -16.28 1.99 -6.36
N ASN A 198 -15.68 2.98 -7.02
CA ASN A 198 -16.33 3.87 -7.99
C ASN A 198 -17.54 4.63 -7.41
N LEU A 199 -17.41 5.09 -6.16
CA LEU A 199 -18.41 5.96 -5.54
C LEU A 199 -18.32 7.35 -6.17
N GLU A 200 -19.48 7.97 -6.43
CA GLU A 200 -19.56 9.28 -7.10
C GLU A 200 -19.23 10.41 -6.13
N PHE A 201 -19.78 10.34 -4.91
CA PHE A 201 -19.54 11.35 -3.90
C PHE A 201 -18.27 11.03 -3.11
N CYS A 202 -18.20 9.91 -2.40
CA CYS A 202 -17.04 9.47 -1.61
C CYS A 202 -15.95 8.81 -2.48
N ASP A 203 -15.45 9.55 -3.46
CA ASP A 203 -14.41 9.17 -4.43
C ASP A 203 -13.09 8.62 -3.84
N GLY A 204 -12.78 8.93 -2.58
CA GLY A 204 -11.64 8.34 -1.86
C GLY A 204 -11.88 6.92 -1.31
N VAL A 205 -13.07 6.35 -1.49
CA VAL A 205 -13.43 5.02 -0.98
C VAL A 205 -13.11 3.95 -2.01
N PHE A 206 -12.12 3.14 -1.66
CA PHE A 206 -11.82 1.89 -2.35
C PHE A 206 -11.26 0.90 -1.33
N TYR A 207 -12.15 0.25 -0.58
CA TYR A 207 -11.82 -0.70 0.47
C TYR A 207 -13.03 -1.55 0.84
N SER A 208 -12.81 -2.56 1.68
CA SER A 208 -13.84 -3.47 2.16
C SER A 208 -14.74 -2.82 3.21
N VAL A 209 -16.05 -2.99 3.06
CA VAL A 209 -17.09 -2.45 3.95
C VAL A 209 -18.01 -3.58 4.43
N PRO A 210 -18.66 -3.44 5.59
CA PRO A 210 -19.59 -4.46 6.06
C PRO A 210 -20.81 -4.55 5.14
N LYS A 211 -21.20 -5.79 4.85
CA LYS A 211 -22.42 -6.14 4.12
C LYS A 211 -23.64 -5.80 4.95
N THR A 212 -24.74 -5.60 4.23
CA THR A 212 -26.03 -5.22 4.79
C THR A 212 -27.09 -6.20 4.33
N VAL A 213 -28.12 -6.47 5.14
CA VAL A 213 -29.20 -7.39 4.74
C VAL A 213 -30.08 -6.89 3.61
N SER A 214 -30.06 -5.59 3.33
CA SER A 214 -30.97 -4.94 2.37
C SER A 214 -30.33 -4.67 1.00
N LYS A 215 -29.01 -4.84 0.86
CA LYS A 215 -28.25 -4.61 -0.37
C LYS A 215 -27.52 -5.88 -0.76
N ASN A 216 -27.88 -6.46 -1.90
CA ASN A 216 -27.44 -7.80 -2.28
C ASN A 216 -26.27 -7.78 -3.27
N THR A 217 -25.93 -6.61 -3.81
CA THR A 217 -24.84 -6.44 -4.78
C THR A 217 -23.82 -5.40 -4.30
N GLU A 218 -22.58 -5.52 -4.78
CA GLU A 218 -21.51 -4.54 -4.54
C GLU A 218 -21.95 -3.11 -4.92
N ALA A 219 -22.58 -2.96 -6.09
CA ALA A 219 -23.02 -1.67 -6.61
C ALA A 219 -24.12 -1.03 -5.75
N GLU A 220 -25.13 -1.81 -5.35
CA GLU A 220 -26.19 -1.32 -4.46
C GLU A 220 -25.66 -0.91 -3.09
N LEU A 221 -24.65 -1.64 -2.58
CA LEU A 221 -24.00 -1.33 -1.32
C LEU A 221 -23.19 -0.03 -1.42
N ALA A 222 -22.39 0.12 -2.49
CA ALA A 222 -21.66 1.34 -2.79
C ALA A 222 -22.60 2.55 -2.86
N ILE A 223 -23.68 2.46 -3.64
CA ILE A 223 -24.70 3.52 -3.77
C ILE A 223 -25.35 3.84 -2.43
N GLY A 224 -25.65 2.83 -1.61
CA GLY A 224 -26.26 3.03 -0.29
C GLY A 224 -25.39 3.85 0.64
N TYR A 225 -24.12 3.45 0.79
CA TYR A 225 -23.13 4.18 1.59
C TYR A 225 -22.88 5.59 1.06
N ASP A 226 -22.75 5.72 -0.26
CA ASP A 226 -22.44 6.99 -0.92
C ASP A 226 -23.57 8.02 -0.74
N ASN A 227 -24.83 7.59 -0.95
CA ASN A 227 -26.00 8.43 -0.74
C ASN A 227 -26.18 8.85 0.73
N LEU A 228 -25.87 7.95 1.68
CA LEU A 228 -25.93 8.26 3.10
C LEU A 228 -24.95 9.40 3.43
N ALA A 229 -23.69 9.27 3.01
CA ALA A 229 -22.68 10.32 3.20
C ALA A 229 -23.08 11.64 2.53
N LYS A 230 -23.55 11.57 1.28
CA LYS A 230 -24.02 12.73 0.48
C LYS A 230 -25.18 13.45 1.15
N SER A 231 -26.10 12.74 1.81
CA SER A 231 -27.23 13.36 2.51
C SER A 231 -26.80 14.25 3.69
N TYR A 232 -25.84 13.79 4.49
CA TYR A 232 -25.26 14.59 5.58
C TYR A 232 -24.46 15.77 5.04
N PHE A 233 -23.75 15.57 3.93
CA PHE A 233 -23.02 16.64 3.25
C PHE A 233 -23.94 17.75 2.75
N ASN A 234 -25.07 17.40 2.12
CA ASN A 234 -26.04 18.38 1.62
C ASN A 234 -26.61 19.26 2.74
N ASN A 235 -26.93 18.67 3.91
CA ASN A 235 -27.39 19.43 5.07
C ASN A 235 -26.31 20.40 5.58
N PHE A 236 -25.05 19.96 5.58
CA PHE A 236 -23.91 20.80 5.95
C PHE A 236 -23.72 21.97 4.97
N THR A 237 -23.84 21.73 3.65
CA THR A 237 -23.69 22.78 2.64
C THR A 237 -24.70 23.92 2.80
N LEU A 238 -25.94 23.61 3.21
CA LEU A 238 -26.96 24.64 3.50
C LEU A 238 -26.51 25.67 4.55
N THR A 239 -25.55 25.31 5.41
CA THR A 239 -25.03 26.21 6.45
C THR A 239 -23.72 26.87 6.06
N ILE A 240 -22.73 26.12 5.54
CA ILE A 240 -21.43 26.71 5.17
C ILE A 240 -21.53 27.67 3.99
N ASP A 241 -22.52 27.49 3.10
CA ASP A 241 -22.75 28.40 1.96
C ASP A 241 -23.28 29.77 2.37
N GLN A 242 -23.73 29.92 3.63
CA GLN A 242 -24.13 31.21 4.18
C GLN A 242 -22.94 32.02 4.72
N TYR A 243 -21.75 31.41 4.85
CA TYR A 243 -20.56 32.14 5.29
C TYR A 243 -19.98 32.97 4.13
N PRO A 244 -19.43 34.16 4.38
CA PRO A 244 -18.80 35.00 3.37
C PRO A 244 -17.41 34.43 2.99
N CYS A 245 -17.41 33.31 2.28
CA CYS A 245 -16.23 32.49 1.97
C CYS A 245 -15.21 33.16 1.04
N ASN A 246 -15.71 34.03 0.15
CA ASN A 246 -14.95 34.70 -0.91
C ASN A 246 -14.85 36.22 -0.68
N ASP A 247 -15.27 36.69 0.50
CA ASP A 247 -15.14 38.09 0.89
C ASP A 247 -13.73 38.35 1.44
N THR A 248 -13.08 39.41 0.98
CA THR A 248 -11.76 39.82 1.45
C THR A 248 -11.75 40.33 2.89
N GLU A 249 -12.86 40.94 3.35
CA GLU A 249 -12.96 41.60 4.65
C GLU A 249 -13.60 40.70 5.72
N SER A 250 -14.54 39.84 5.33
CA SER A 250 -15.35 39.04 6.27
C SER A 250 -14.95 37.56 6.35
N LYS A 251 -13.86 37.14 5.70
CA LYS A 251 -13.41 35.74 5.72
C LYS A 251 -13.10 35.26 7.13
N TYR A 252 -13.54 34.04 7.45
CA TYR A 252 -13.31 33.43 8.76
C TYR A 252 -11.86 32.94 8.96
N SER A 253 -11.05 32.90 7.89
CA SER A 253 -9.67 32.45 7.92
C SER A 253 -8.84 33.13 6.83
N LEU A 254 -7.55 33.36 7.12
CA LEU A 254 -6.59 33.89 6.14
C LEU A 254 -5.99 32.81 5.24
N ILE A 255 -6.07 31.54 5.66
CA ILE A 255 -5.38 30.41 5.02
C ILE A 255 -6.32 29.31 4.53
N ARG A 256 -7.61 29.38 4.90
CA ARG A 256 -8.63 28.41 4.52
C ARG A 256 -9.87 29.13 4.01
N ASN A 257 -10.57 28.50 3.08
CA ASN A 257 -11.85 28.97 2.56
C ASN A 257 -12.91 27.85 2.65
N CYS A 258 -14.13 28.15 2.22
CA CYS A 258 -15.22 27.17 2.34
C CYS A 258 -15.02 25.91 1.50
N ASN A 259 -14.25 25.96 0.41
CA ASN A 259 -13.92 24.75 -0.34
C ASN A 259 -13.00 23.84 0.46
N ASP A 260 -12.02 24.37 1.19
CA ASP A 260 -11.20 23.59 2.12
C ASP A 260 -12.07 22.94 3.21
N CYS A 261 -13.00 23.72 3.79
CA CYS A 261 -13.92 23.23 4.81
C CYS A 261 -14.84 22.13 4.28
N LYS A 262 -15.40 22.32 3.08
CA LYS A 262 -16.24 21.31 2.39
C LYS A 262 -15.44 20.04 2.09
N GLU A 263 -14.22 20.16 1.59
CA GLU A 263 -13.36 18.99 1.30
C GLU A 263 -13.01 18.23 2.59
N ALA A 264 -12.65 18.95 3.65
CA ALA A 264 -12.38 18.34 4.95
C ALA A 264 -13.62 17.66 5.55
N TYR A 265 -14.80 18.28 5.43
CA TYR A 265 -16.05 17.68 5.88
C TYR A 265 -16.46 16.48 5.04
N LYS A 266 -16.28 16.53 3.70
CA LYS A 266 -16.51 15.39 2.79
C LYS A 266 -15.65 14.19 3.21
N ASN A 267 -14.35 14.37 3.37
CA ASN A 267 -13.45 13.29 3.77
C ASN A 267 -13.82 12.74 5.16
N TRP A 268 -14.10 13.62 6.11
CA TRP A 268 -14.52 13.21 7.44
C TRP A 268 -15.84 12.42 7.39
N ILE A 269 -16.89 12.94 6.75
CA ILE A 269 -18.20 12.27 6.74
C ILE A 269 -18.14 10.93 6.01
N CYS A 270 -17.42 10.82 4.89
CA CYS A 270 -17.22 9.56 4.18
C CYS A 270 -16.57 8.50 5.09
N ALA A 271 -15.53 8.86 5.86
CA ALA A 271 -14.87 7.90 6.76
C ALA A 271 -15.75 7.52 7.96
N ILE A 272 -16.62 8.44 8.35
CA ILE A 272 -17.52 8.28 9.49
C ILE A 272 -18.73 7.42 9.13
N THR A 273 -19.31 7.57 7.94
CA THR A 273 -20.51 6.85 7.53
C THR A 273 -20.22 5.56 6.75
N ILE A 274 -18.99 5.38 6.26
CA ILE A 274 -18.57 4.21 5.48
C ILE A 274 -17.48 3.48 6.29
N PRO A 275 -17.85 2.48 7.10
CA PRO A 275 -16.90 1.74 7.93
C PRO A 275 -15.96 0.92 7.05
N ARG A 276 -14.65 1.01 7.31
CA ARG A 276 -13.66 0.14 6.67
C ARG A 276 -13.51 -1.14 7.48
N CYS A 277 -13.66 -2.29 6.84
CA CYS A 277 -13.34 -3.54 7.48
C CYS A 277 -11.82 -3.70 7.64
N ALA A 278 -11.43 -4.49 8.63
CA ALA A 278 -10.05 -4.85 8.93
C ALA A 278 -9.89 -6.36 8.81
N SER A 279 -8.67 -6.82 8.52
CA SER A 279 -8.36 -8.25 8.63
C SER A 279 -8.37 -8.70 10.09
N GLU A 280 -8.78 -9.95 10.33
CA GLU A 280 -8.82 -10.55 11.67
C GLU A 280 -7.44 -10.56 12.35
N ASP A 281 -6.38 -10.67 11.56
CA ASP A 281 -4.99 -10.68 12.04
C ASP A 281 -4.42 -9.27 12.32
N SER A 282 -5.20 -8.21 12.08
CA SER A 282 -4.72 -6.85 12.30
C SER A 282 -4.87 -6.44 13.77
N ASN A 283 -3.74 -6.07 14.40
CA ASN A 283 -3.73 -5.47 15.75
C ASN A 283 -4.48 -4.12 15.82
N ASN A 284 -4.85 -3.57 14.67
CA ASN A 284 -5.51 -2.27 14.52
C ASN A 284 -7.03 -2.38 14.37
N GLY A 285 -7.54 -3.58 14.04
CA GLY A 285 -8.96 -3.85 13.91
C GLY A 285 -9.64 -4.02 15.26
N LYS A 286 -10.87 -3.55 15.39
CA LYS A 286 -11.72 -3.80 16.58
C LYS A 286 -12.98 -4.52 16.17
N LEU A 287 -13.34 -5.58 16.89
CA LEU A 287 -14.60 -6.26 16.68
C LEU A 287 -15.75 -5.30 16.98
N ARG A 288 -16.63 -5.13 16.01
CA ARG A 288 -17.87 -4.37 16.13
C ARG A 288 -19.03 -5.32 16.12
N ASP A 289 -19.57 -5.56 17.30
CA ASP A 289 -20.86 -6.23 17.52
C ASP A 289 -22.03 -5.25 17.58
N ARG A 290 -21.74 -3.94 17.63
CA ARG A 290 -22.71 -2.84 17.71
C ARG A 290 -22.32 -1.67 16.81
N PRO A 291 -23.31 -0.88 16.35
CA PRO A 291 -23.08 0.35 15.64
C PRO A 291 -22.05 1.28 16.31
N ARG A 292 -21.03 1.71 15.56
CA ARG A 292 -20.14 2.80 15.95
C ARG A 292 -20.92 4.11 16.01
N ILE A 293 -21.81 4.31 15.03
CA ILE A 293 -22.75 5.42 15.00
C ILE A 293 -24.13 4.83 14.80
N LYS A 294 -24.94 4.87 15.87
CA LYS A 294 -26.29 4.29 15.88
C LYS A 294 -27.07 4.64 14.61
N ILE A 295 -27.07 5.90 14.22
CA ILE A 295 -27.86 6.38 13.08
C ILE A 295 -27.31 5.80 11.75
N SER A 296 -26.00 5.91 11.50
CA SER A 296 -25.40 5.45 10.23
C SER A 296 -25.55 3.94 10.03
N ASP A 297 -25.20 3.15 11.04
CA ASP A 297 -25.18 1.70 10.91
C ASP A 297 -26.60 1.10 10.95
N GLN A 298 -27.54 1.77 11.65
CA GLN A 298 -28.96 1.43 11.56
C GLN A 298 -29.53 1.78 10.18
N SER A 299 -29.15 2.93 9.59
CA SER A 299 -29.56 3.30 8.23
C SER A 299 -29.10 2.29 7.18
N MET A 300 -27.90 1.75 7.34
CA MET A 300 -27.37 0.70 6.46
C MET A 300 -27.85 -0.71 6.84
N ASN A 301 -28.46 -0.90 8.01
CA ASN A 301 -28.96 -2.20 8.49
C ASN A 301 -27.87 -3.29 8.52
N ILE A 302 -26.72 -2.95 9.11
CA ILE A 302 -25.62 -3.89 9.36
C ILE A 302 -26.01 -4.76 10.56
N ASN A 303 -26.09 -6.07 10.38
CA ASN A 303 -26.58 -6.99 11.42
C ASN A 303 -25.59 -8.12 11.77
N GLN A 304 -24.45 -8.20 11.09
CA GLN A 304 -23.40 -9.17 11.39
C GLN A 304 -22.21 -8.44 12.02
N PRO A 305 -21.57 -9.02 13.05
CA PRO A 305 -20.33 -8.49 13.58
C PRO A 305 -19.25 -8.46 12.50
N TYR A 306 -18.37 -7.46 12.54
CA TYR A 306 -17.23 -7.35 11.64
C TYR A 306 -16.05 -6.70 12.35
N MET A 307 -14.84 -6.91 11.85
CA MET A 307 -13.66 -6.21 12.32
C MET A 307 -13.59 -4.86 11.63
N GLU A 308 -13.57 -3.76 12.37
CA GLU A 308 -13.51 -2.40 11.82
C GLU A 308 -12.13 -1.78 12.02
N LEU A 309 -11.59 -1.18 10.96
CA LEU A 309 -10.48 -0.25 11.02
C LEU A 309 -11.04 1.17 11.23
N ALA A 310 -10.83 1.72 12.43
CA ALA A 310 -11.39 3.02 12.79
C ALA A 310 -10.83 4.16 11.91
N PRO A 311 -11.61 5.22 11.62
CA PRO A 311 -11.11 6.42 10.93
C PRO A 311 -9.97 7.10 11.67
N CYS A 312 -9.06 7.73 10.92
CA CYS A 312 -7.97 8.48 11.52
C CYS A 312 -8.49 9.72 12.26
N VAL A 313 -7.99 9.96 13.47
CA VAL A 313 -8.31 11.18 14.23
C VAL A 313 -7.90 12.45 13.47
N ASP A 314 -6.87 12.36 12.62
CA ASP A 314 -6.42 13.45 11.75
C ASP A 314 -7.49 13.97 10.80
N LEU A 315 -8.46 13.13 10.39
CA LEU A 315 -9.61 13.57 9.61
C LEU A 315 -10.45 14.59 10.38
N CYS A 316 -10.68 14.30 11.67
CA CYS A 316 -11.38 15.22 12.56
C CYS A 316 -10.56 16.50 12.79
N TYR A 317 -9.26 16.38 13.07
CA TYR A 317 -8.44 17.56 13.28
C TYR A 317 -8.34 18.42 12.01
N ASN A 318 -8.30 17.81 10.83
CA ASN A 318 -8.36 18.55 9.56
C ASN A 318 -9.69 19.30 9.44
N LEU A 319 -10.83 18.65 9.72
CA LEU A 319 -12.14 19.29 9.75
C LEU A 319 -12.17 20.51 10.70
N THR A 320 -11.72 20.35 11.94
CA THR A 320 -11.72 21.45 12.93
C THR A 320 -10.84 22.63 12.52
N ARG A 321 -9.77 22.39 11.76
CA ARG A 321 -8.83 23.43 11.30
C ARG A 321 -9.29 24.10 10.01
N SER A 322 -10.07 23.40 9.20
CA SER A 322 -10.51 23.90 7.90
C SER A 322 -11.81 24.70 7.96
N CYS A 323 -12.60 24.57 9.03
CA CYS A 323 -13.95 25.15 9.12
C CYS A 323 -14.08 26.30 10.13
N PRO A 324 -15.10 27.17 9.99
CA PRO A 324 -15.41 28.22 10.96
C PRO A 324 -15.58 27.69 12.39
N ALA A 325 -14.97 28.36 13.37
CA ALA A 325 -15.03 27.96 14.78
C ALA A 325 -16.45 27.90 15.35
N SER A 326 -17.37 28.70 14.80
CA SER A 326 -18.80 28.73 15.13
C SER A 326 -19.54 27.42 14.87
N PHE A 327 -19.03 26.53 14.01
CA PHE A 327 -19.59 25.19 13.87
C PHE A 327 -19.34 24.30 15.10
N GLY A 328 -18.37 24.64 15.94
CA GLY A 328 -18.16 23.94 17.21
C GLY A 328 -17.71 22.49 17.06
N PHE A 329 -17.12 22.10 15.92
CA PHE A 329 -16.51 20.77 15.77
C PHE A 329 -15.45 20.54 16.86
N ARG A 330 -15.52 19.38 17.52
CA ARG A 330 -14.58 18.97 18.57
C ARG A 330 -14.15 17.54 18.35
N CYS A 331 -12.83 17.32 18.36
CA CYS A 331 -12.28 15.98 18.27
C CYS A 331 -12.14 15.38 19.67
N PRO A 332 -12.45 14.08 19.83
CA PRO A 332 -12.32 13.43 21.12
C PRO A 332 -10.86 13.28 21.52
N ASP A 333 -10.59 13.34 22.83
CA ASP A 333 -9.28 12.96 23.36
C ASP A 333 -9.04 11.48 23.10
N SER A 334 -7.89 11.15 22.50
CA SER A 334 -7.53 9.81 22.03
C SER A 334 -7.59 8.71 23.09
N LYS A 335 -7.64 9.09 24.38
CA LYS A 335 -7.70 8.16 25.52
C LYS A 335 -9.11 7.69 25.88
N ILE A 336 -10.17 8.33 25.39
CA ILE A 336 -11.53 8.15 25.94
C ILE A 336 -12.50 7.49 24.93
N ILE A 337 -12.26 7.56 23.62
CA ILE A 337 -13.23 7.07 22.63
C ILE A 337 -12.58 6.16 21.57
N SER A 338 -13.00 4.89 21.54
CA SER A 338 -12.63 3.85 20.57
C SER A 338 -13.18 4.08 19.14
N THR A 339 -13.54 5.31 18.79
CA THR A 339 -14.22 5.68 17.53
C THR A 339 -13.24 6.14 16.45
N TYR A 340 -12.03 6.56 16.84
CA TYR A 340 -10.93 6.91 15.96
C TYR A 340 -9.69 6.06 16.24
N GLY A 341 -8.82 5.92 15.25
CA GLY A 341 -7.50 5.33 15.35
C GLY A 341 -6.38 6.37 15.17
N ASP A 342 -5.17 6.00 15.58
CA ASP A 342 -3.97 6.82 15.43
C ASP A 342 -3.33 6.65 14.04
N ALA A 343 -2.63 7.69 13.57
CA ALA A 343 -1.92 7.72 12.29
C ALA A 343 -1.08 6.44 12.06
N GLY A 344 -1.19 5.87 10.86
CA GLY A 344 -0.53 4.61 10.47
C GLY A 344 -1.29 3.34 10.85
N SER A 345 -2.39 3.45 11.62
CA SER A 345 -3.20 2.33 12.09
C SER A 345 -4.71 2.53 11.89
N CYS A 346 -5.09 3.39 10.95
CA CYS A 346 -6.46 3.90 10.81
C CYS A 346 -6.85 4.11 9.35
N ASN A 347 -8.15 4.24 9.10
CA ASN A 347 -8.68 4.59 7.78
C ASN A 347 -8.53 6.09 7.50
N SER A 348 -7.58 6.46 6.64
CA SER A 348 -7.30 7.87 6.29
C SER A 348 -8.02 8.37 5.03
N LEU A 349 -8.74 7.52 4.29
CA LEU A 349 -9.31 7.84 2.96
C LEU A 349 -8.31 8.46 1.97
N GLY A 350 -7.05 8.02 2.03
CA GLY A 350 -6.00 8.58 1.16
C GLY A 350 -5.53 9.97 1.55
N MET A 351 -5.93 10.49 2.72
CA MET A 351 -5.26 11.63 3.34
C MET A 351 -3.84 11.21 3.73
N ASP A 352 -2.86 12.02 3.34
CA ASP A 352 -1.48 11.84 3.77
C ASP A 352 -1.37 12.17 5.27
N VAL A 353 -1.49 11.13 6.09
CA VAL A 353 -1.33 11.18 7.55
C VAL A 353 0.12 10.92 7.97
N SER A 354 1.08 10.87 7.03
CA SER A 354 2.48 10.52 7.30
C SER A 354 3.29 11.59 8.04
N PHE A 355 2.65 12.65 8.53
CA PHE A 355 3.27 13.69 9.38
C PHE A 355 3.59 13.26 10.83
N LYS A 356 3.71 11.96 11.10
CA LYS A 356 4.40 11.45 12.28
C LYS A 356 5.59 10.59 11.88
N SER A 357 6.59 11.21 11.25
CA SER A 357 7.95 10.68 11.39
C SER A 357 8.34 10.84 12.86
N ASN A 358 8.68 9.72 13.49
CA ASN A 358 9.27 9.68 14.82
C ASN A 358 10.63 10.38 14.78
N ALA A 359 10.60 11.69 14.93
CA ALA A 359 11.71 12.48 15.43
C ALA A 359 11.10 13.57 16.30
N ALA A 360 10.58 13.17 17.46
CA ALA A 360 10.76 14.02 18.62
C ALA A 360 12.28 14.14 18.81
N ILE A 361 12.92 15.05 18.07
CA ILE A 361 14.15 15.66 18.52
C ILE A 361 13.72 16.34 19.82
N ARG A 362 13.87 15.63 20.93
CA ARG A 362 14.11 16.29 22.20
C ARG A 362 15.37 17.10 21.97
N ILE A 363 15.20 18.35 21.56
CA ILE A 363 16.20 19.37 21.83
C ILE A 363 16.18 19.46 23.35
N ARG A 364 16.96 18.57 23.99
CA ARG A 364 17.36 18.75 25.36
C ARG A 364 18.24 19.98 25.27
N SER A 365 17.64 21.14 25.48
CA SER A 365 18.34 22.41 25.53
C SER A 365 19.43 22.27 26.59
N SER A 366 20.64 21.94 26.15
CA SER A 366 21.87 21.97 26.94
C SER A 366 22.31 23.42 27.16
N SER A 367 21.36 24.36 27.20
CA SER A 367 21.61 25.79 27.39
C SER A 367 21.93 26.16 28.83
N GLN A 368 21.75 25.26 29.82
CA GLN A 368 22.13 25.57 31.19
C GLN A 368 23.64 25.47 31.44
N TRP A 369 24.35 24.56 30.75
CA TRP A 369 25.80 24.41 30.94
C TRP A 369 26.60 25.44 30.14
N ILE A 370 26.12 25.85 28.96
CA ILE A 370 26.80 26.86 28.14
C ILE A 370 26.69 28.26 28.80
N ILE A 371 25.55 28.59 29.41
CA ILE A 371 25.40 29.85 30.17
C ILE A 371 26.31 29.86 31.41
N LEU A 372 26.45 28.74 32.11
CA LEU A 372 27.34 28.64 33.27
C LEU A 372 28.82 28.76 32.90
N ILE A 373 29.25 28.20 31.75
CA ILE A 373 30.64 28.31 31.28
C ILE A 373 30.94 29.75 30.84
N ILE A 374 30.02 30.41 30.13
CA ILE A 374 30.20 31.81 29.73
C ILE A 374 30.23 32.73 30.96
N ILE A 375 29.37 32.49 31.97
CA ILE A 375 29.41 33.26 33.23
C ILE A 375 30.71 33.00 34.00
N PHE A 376 31.22 31.76 34.02
CA PHE A 376 32.45 31.41 34.71
C PHE A 376 33.69 32.03 34.03
N GLU A 377 33.77 32.03 32.70
CA GLU A 377 34.85 32.72 31.97
C GLU A 377 34.77 34.24 32.12
N PHE A 378 33.56 34.82 32.16
CA PHE A 378 33.39 36.26 32.39
C PHE A 378 33.78 36.65 33.82
N ILE A 379 33.53 35.79 34.82
CA ILE A 379 33.97 36.00 36.20
C ILE A 379 35.50 35.90 36.32
N ILE A 380 36.16 34.97 35.61
CA ILE A 380 37.64 34.89 35.59
C ILE A 380 38.24 36.15 34.97
N LEU A 381 37.67 36.65 33.87
CA LEU A 381 38.10 37.91 33.23
C LEU A 381 37.92 39.15 34.11
N ILE A 382 36.90 39.18 34.97
CA ILE A 382 36.65 40.29 35.91
C ILE A 382 37.51 40.16 37.19
N MET A 383 37.80 38.93 37.64
CA MET A 383 38.55 38.68 38.87
C MET A 383 40.08 38.65 38.70
N GLY A 384 40.59 38.74 37.46
CA GLY A 384 42.02 38.95 37.21
C GLY A 384 42.92 37.87 37.82
N ILE A 385 42.62 36.60 37.53
CA ILE A 385 43.55 35.47 37.74
C ILE A 385 44.05 35.00 36.39
#